data_AF-A0A1E4RTL6-F1
#
_entry.id   AF-A0A1E4RTL6-F1
#
_cell.length_a   1.000
_cell.length_b   1.000
_cell.length_c   1.000
_cell.angle_alpha   90.00
_cell.angle_beta   90.00
_cell.angle_gamma   90.00
#
_symmetry.space_group_name_H-M   'P 1'
#
loop_
_entity.id
_entity.type
_entity.pdbx_description
1 polymer ?
#
loop_
_entity_poly.entity_id
_entity_poly.type
_entity_poly.pdbx_seq_one_letter_code
_entity_poly.pdbx_strand_id
1 'polypeptide(L)'
;MSWVPSPEVVSQLKQVLAATLSASAQVRHQATEALSQGKQLDDFTNYLLFILVEESDTPAEIRAASGVTLKNDLRRDFHLGDNEYLLSNVFKGLLAQNTLVRNITGNVITTIFAALGVKQWPNALPQLLELAQNGDVLAQEGATGALAKICEDSSHILDTEYNGQRPLDFMVPQFIQLTASSSPKVRANALFSLNQFVPLQTQGFLVHLDDFLGRLFQLA
;
A
#
# COMPACT_ATOMS: atom_id res chain seq x y z
N MET A 1 -3.23 -23.27 4.41
CA MET A 1 -1.80 -23.63 4.51
C MET A 1 -1.02 -22.38 4.17
N SER A 2 -0.06 -21.96 4.99
CA SER A 2 0.78 -20.79 4.67
C SER A 2 1.75 -21.17 3.55
N TRP A 3 1.72 -20.44 2.44
CA TRP A 3 2.69 -20.55 1.37
C TRP A 3 4.13 -20.37 1.89
N VAL A 4 5.10 -21.08 1.30
CA VAL A 4 6.52 -21.05 1.68
C VAL A 4 7.38 -20.88 0.43
N PRO A 5 8.36 -19.95 0.40
CA PRO A 5 9.19 -19.73 -0.77
C PRO A 5 10.23 -20.84 -0.99
N SER A 6 10.46 -21.25 -2.25
CA SER A 6 11.68 -21.95 -2.64
C SER A 6 12.90 -20.99 -2.61
N PRO A 7 13.96 -21.32 -1.86
CA PRO A 7 15.19 -20.51 -1.83
C PRO A 7 15.86 -20.35 -3.21
N GLU A 8 15.80 -21.39 -4.04
CA GLU A 8 16.38 -21.40 -5.39
C GLU A 8 15.68 -20.38 -6.29
N VAL A 9 14.34 -20.39 -6.26
CA VAL A 9 13.51 -19.45 -7.02
C VAL A 9 13.73 -18.03 -6.53
N VAL A 10 13.76 -17.80 -5.21
CA VAL A 10 14.03 -16.47 -4.64
C VAL A 10 15.40 -15.95 -5.08
N SER A 11 16.44 -16.79 -5.03
CA SER A 11 17.77 -16.43 -5.47
C SER A 11 17.79 -16.03 -6.96
N GLN A 12 17.14 -16.83 -7.82
CA GLN A 12 17.06 -16.55 -9.26
C GLN A 12 16.30 -15.24 -9.53
N LEU A 13 15.15 -15.03 -8.90
CA LEU A 13 14.36 -13.81 -9.06
C LEU A 13 15.14 -12.58 -8.59
N LYS A 14 15.87 -12.64 -7.47
CA LYS A 14 16.74 -11.55 -7.02
C LYS A 14 17.81 -11.19 -8.04
N GLN A 15 18.43 -12.19 -8.69
CA GLN A 15 19.42 -11.93 -9.74
C GLN A 15 18.79 -11.24 -10.96
N VAL A 16 17.62 -11.70 -11.41
CA VAL A 16 16.91 -11.08 -12.54
C VAL A 16 16.47 -9.66 -12.18
N LEU A 17 15.90 -9.46 -10.99
CA LEU A 17 15.50 -8.14 -10.49
C LEU A 17 16.70 -7.19 -10.39
N ALA A 18 17.85 -7.65 -9.91
CA ALA A 18 19.08 -6.85 -9.89
C ALA A 18 19.52 -6.44 -11.31
N ALA A 19 19.40 -7.35 -12.28
CA ALA A 19 19.73 -7.07 -13.67
C ALA A 19 18.80 -6.01 -14.30
N THR A 20 17.54 -5.88 -13.84
CA THR A 20 16.65 -4.78 -14.29
C THR A 20 17.14 -3.38 -13.90
N LEU A 21 18.04 -3.29 -12.92
CA LEU A 21 18.62 -2.03 -12.44
C LEU A 21 19.98 -1.72 -13.08
N SER A 22 20.47 -2.58 -14.00
CA SER A 22 21.77 -2.41 -14.66
C SER A 22 21.85 -1.11 -15.46
N ALA A 23 23.04 -0.52 -15.56
CA ALA A 23 23.29 0.62 -16.45
C ALA A 23 23.17 0.24 -17.95
N SER A 24 23.37 -1.04 -18.30
CA SER A 24 23.27 -1.53 -19.68
C SER A 24 21.81 -1.71 -20.10
N ALA A 25 21.39 -1.00 -21.16
CA ALA A 25 20.05 -1.14 -21.72
C ALA A 25 19.75 -2.56 -22.21
N GLN A 26 20.75 -3.24 -22.78
CA GLN A 26 20.61 -4.63 -23.23
C GLN A 26 20.35 -5.58 -22.06
N VAL A 27 21.08 -5.44 -20.95
CA VAL A 27 20.89 -6.27 -19.75
C VAL A 27 19.50 -6.02 -19.15
N ARG A 28 19.06 -4.76 -19.06
CA ARG A 28 17.72 -4.44 -18.58
C ARG A 28 16.62 -5.05 -19.45
N HIS A 29 16.78 -5.01 -20.78
CA HIS A 29 15.82 -5.62 -21.71
C HIS A 29 15.70 -7.13 -21.48
N GLN A 30 16.83 -7.84 -21.47
CA GLN A 30 16.87 -9.29 -21.25
C GLN A 30 16.28 -9.67 -19.89
N ALA A 31 16.58 -8.91 -18.84
CA ALA A 31 16.01 -9.13 -17.51
C ALA A 31 14.49 -8.90 -17.48
N THR A 32 13.99 -7.90 -18.21
CA THR A 32 12.56 -7.62 -18.33
C THR A 32 11.83 -8.74 -19.07
N GLU A 33 12.43 -9.28 -20.14
CA GLU A 33 11.90 -10.46 -20.84
C GLU A 33 11.89 -11.68 -19.94
N ALA A 34 12.95 -11.92 -19.16
CA ALA A 34 13.02 -13.02 -18.19
C ALA A 34 11.95 -12.89 -17.10
N LEU A 35 11.69 -11.68 -16.57
CA LEU A 35 10.57 -11.46 -15.63
C LEU A 35 9.21 -11.73 -16.29
N SER A 36 9.05 -11.37 -17.57
CA SER A 36 7.80 -11.65 -18.29
C SER A 36 7.56 -13.15 -18.46
N GLN A 37 8.62 -13.95 -18.66
CA GLN A 37 8.53 -15.41 -18.68
C GLN A 37 8.26 -15.96 -17.27
N GLY A 38 8.86 -15.36 -16.24
CA GLY A 38 8.66 -15.73 -14.83
C GLY A 38 7.21 -15.63 -14.35
N LYS A 39 6.33 -14.89 -15.04
CA LYS A 39 4.89 -14.85 -14.75
C LYS A 39 4.18 -16.21 -14.89
N GLN A 40 4.79 -17.16 -15.61
CA GLN A 40 4.27 -18.53 -15.72
C GLN A 40 4.53 -19.37 -14.46
N LEU A 41 5.35 -18.86 -13.52
CA LEU A 41 5.62 -19.51 -12.25
C LEU A 41 4.38 -19.43 -11.36
N ASP A 42 4.01 -20.57 -10.78
CA ASP A 42 3.00 -20.62 -9.73
C ASP A 42 3.41 -19.73 -8.55
N ASP A 43 2.46 -19.01 -7.97
CA ASP A 43 2.69 -18.09 -6.86
C ASP A 43 3.73 -16.97 -7.14
N PHE A 44 3.95 -16.60 -8.41
CA PHE A 44 4.89 -15.53 -8.79
C PHE A 44 4.70 -14.26 -7.95
N THR A 45 3.45 -13.86 -7.70
CA THR A 45 3.12 -12.69 -6.86
C THR A 45 3.54 -12.85 -5.41
N ASN A 46 3.47 -14.07 -4.84
CA ASN A 46 3.94 -14.36 -3.48
C ASN A 46 5.46 -14.27 -3.38
N TYR A 47 6.18 -14.78 -4.37
CA TYR A 47 7.63 -14.61 -4.45
C TYR A 47 8.03 -13.13 -4.51
N LEU A 48 7.37 -12.34 -5.35
CA LEU A 48 7.66 -10.91 -5.44
C LEU A 48 7.35 -10.18 -4.14
N LEU A 49 6.25 -10.53 -3.47
CA LEU A 49 5.91 -9.97 -2.17
C LEU A 49 6.93 -10.36 -1.10
N PHE A 50 7.31 -11.63 -1.04
CA PHE A 50 8.30 -12.15 -0.09
C PHE A 50 9.63 -11.39 -0.22
N ILE A 51 10.12 -11.20 -1.45
CA ILE A 51 11.34 -10.40 -1.70
C ILE A 51 11.14 -8.94 -1.27
N LEU A 52 9.96 -8.37 -1.49
CA LEU A 52 9.67 -7.00 -1.08
C LEU A 52 9.68 -6.85 0.46
N VAL A 53 9.01 -7.73 1.20
CA VAL A 53 8.67 -7.47 2.62
C VAL A 53 9.43 -8.33 3.62
N GLU A 54 9.92 -9.51 3.24
CA GLU A 54 10.55 -10.48 4.16
C GLU A 54 12.06 -10.65 3.97
N GLU A 55 12.60 -10.41 2.77
CA GLU A 55 14.04 -10.50 2.49
C GLU A 55 14.83 -9.26 2.99
N SER A 56 15.06 -9.16 4.30
CA SER A 56 15.75 -8.01 4.91
C SER A 56 17.18 -7.80 4.42
N ASP A 57 17.89 -8.88 4.08
CA ASP A 57 19.30 -8.84 3.67
C ASP A 57 19.49 -8.45 2.21
N THR A 58 18.39 -8.38 1.44
CA THR A 58 18.42 -7.98 0.04
C THR A 58 18.47 -6.45 -0.07
N PRO A 59 19.32 -5.87 -0.94
CA PRO A 59 19.37 -4.42 -1.18
C PRO A 59 17.99 -3.82 -1.45
N ALA A 60 17.72 -2.64 -0.88
CA ALA A 60 16.42 -2.01 -0.92
C ALA A 60 15.92 -1.73 -2.35
N GLU A 61 16.83 -1.46 -3.28
CA GLU A 61 16.54 -1.22 -4.70
C GLU A 61 16.02 -2.49 -5.38
N ILE A 62 16.56 -3.65 -5.05
CA ILE A 62 16.11 -4.95 -5.57
C ILE A 62 14.75 -5.30 -4.97
N ARG A 63 14.57 -5.09 -3.67
CA ARG A 63 13.26 -5.26 -3.00
C ARG A 63 12.20 -4.36 -3.62
N ALA A 64 12.54 -3.10 -3.87
CA ALA A 64 11.68 -2.13 -4.52
C ALA A 64 11.36 -2.51 -5.96
N ALA A 65 12.32 -3.00 -6.74
CA ALA A 65 12.10 -3.53 -8.08
C ALA A 65 11.12 -4.71 -8.07
N SER A 66 11.20 -5.57 -7.04
CA SER A 66 10.24 -6.65 -6.82
C SER A 66 8.83 -6.12 -6.64
N GLY A 67 8.64 -5.15 -5.74
CA GLY A 67 7.33 -4.54 -5.49
C GLY A 67 6.78 -3.75 -6.67
N VAL A 68 7.63 -3.09 -7.47
CA VAL A 68 7.20 -2.45 -8.72
C VAL A 68 6.74 -3.48 -9.73
N THR A 69 7.45 -4.60 -9.86
CA THR A 69 7.05 -5.72 -10.72
C THR A 69 5.71 -6.28 -10.27
N LEU A 70 5.54 -6.53 -8.96
CA LEU A 70 4.29 -7.01 -8.38
C LEU A 70 3.13 -6.07 -8.70
N LYS A 71 3.29 -4.77 -8.41
CA LYS A 71 2.28 -3.74 -8.70
C LYS A 71 1.85 -3.76 -10.17
N ASN A 72 2.82 -3.83 -11.08
CA ASN A 72 2.54 -3.82 -12.52
C ASN A 72 1.87 -5.11 -13.00
N ASP A 73 2.16 -6.24 -12.36
CA ASP A 73 1.53 -7.52 -12.62
C ASP A 73 0.05 -7.49 -12.21
N LEU A 74 -0.21 -7.12 -10.96
CA LEU A 74 -1.57 -6.99 -10.41
C LEU A 74 -2.43 -6.03 -11.23
N ARG A 75 -1.87 -4.91 -11.69
CA ARG A 75 -2.62 -3.94 -12.50
C ARG A 75 -3.03 -4.50 -13.87
N ARG A 76 -2.26 -5.43 -14.45
CA ARG A 76 -2.53 -5.97 -15.79
C ARG A 76 -3.50 -7.13 -15.75
N ASP A 77 -3.34 -8.02 -14.78
CA ASP A 77 -4.12 -9.24 -14.68
C ASP A 77 -4.46 -9.55 -13.22
N PHE A 78 -5.64 -9.12 -12.81
CA PHE A 78 -6.04 -9.19 -11.41
C PHE A 78 -6.76 -10.51 -11.12
N HIS A 79 -5.98 -11.59 -10.99
CA HIS A 79 -6.45 -12.92 -10.58
C HIS A 79 -6.09 -13.22 -9.12
N LEU A 80 -6.56 -12.35 -8.22
CA LEU A 80 -6.12 -12.31 -6.82
C LEU A 80 -7.10 -12.89 -5.82
N GLY A 81 -8.32 -13.27 -6.25
CA GLY A 81 -9.50 -13.47 -5.39
C GLY A 81 -9.27 -14.33 -4.13
N ASP A 82 -8.34 -15.28 -4.17
CA ASP A 82 -8.05 -16.20 -3.07
C ASP A 82 -6.59 -16.19 -2.58
N ASN A 83 -5.77 -15.21 -2.99
CA ASN A 83 -4.36 -15.17 -2.55
C ASN A 83 -4.21 -14.60 -1.13
N GLU A 84 -4.51 -15.46 -0.15
CA GLU A 84 -4.44 -15.15 1.28
C GLU A 84 -3.04 -14.70 1.71
N TYR A 85 -1.98 -15.34 1.19
CA TYR A 85 -0.60 -14.97 1.55
C TYR A 85 -0.33 -13.50 1.20
N LEU A 86 -0.72 -13.07 0.00
CA LEU A 86 -0.49 -11.70 -0.43
C LEU A 86 -1.25 -10.68 0.42
N LEU A 87 -2.54 -10.91 0.66
CA LEU A 87 -3.39 -9.99 1.42
C LEU A 87 -3.00 -9.90 2.90
N SER A 88 -2.53 -11.00 3.50
CA SER A 88 -2.11 -11.02 4.91
C SER A 88 -0.71 -10.45 5.14
N ASN A 89 0.20 -10.54 4.16
CA ASN A 89 1.61 -10.18 4.38
C ASN A 89 2.02 -8.83 3.79
N VAL A 90 1.22 -8.25 2.89
CA VAL A 90 1.58 -6.98 2.24
C VAL A 90 1.81 -5.83 3.23
N PHE A 91 1.06 -5.77 4.33
CA PHE A 91 1.22 -4.73 5.35
C PHE A 91 2.56 -4.77 6.07
N LYS A 92 3.26 -5.92 6.12
CA LYS A 92 4.60 -6.03 6.72
C LYS A 92 5.60 -5.07 6.08
N GLY A 93 5.46 -4.79 4.78
CA GLY A 93 6.34 -3.87 4.07
C GLY A 93 6.22 -2.41 4.54
N LEU A 94 5.10 -2.03 5.18
CA LEU A 94 4.93 -0.72 5.80
C LEU A 94 5.76 -0.57 7.09
N LEU A 95 6.22 -1.68 7.67
CA LEU A 95 7.09 -1.71 8.86
C LEU A 95 8.58 -1.69 8.50
N ALA A 96 8.92 -1.74 7.20
CA ALA A 96 10.31 -1.80 6.75
C ALA A 96 11.09 -0.55 7.21
N GLN A 97 12.37 -0.70 7.59
CA GLN A 97 13.22 0.43 7.98
C GLN A 97 13.54 1.36 6.79
N ASN A 98 13.63 0.81 5.59
CA ASN A 98 13.94 1.56 4.39
C ASN A 98 12.68 2.26 3.81
N THR A 99 12.77 3.58 3.63
CA THR A 99 11.67 4.40 3.12
C THR A 99 11.22 4.02 1.71
N LEU A 100 12.13 3.59 0.82
CA LEU A 100 11.79 3.16 -0.53
C LEU A 100 10.90 1.91 -0.49
N VAL A 101 11.24 0.93 0.35
CA VAL A 101 10.44 -0.29 0.53
C VAL A 101 9.05 0.04 1.08
N ARG A 102 8.95 0.90 2.10
CA ARG A 102 7.64 1.35 2.63
C ARG A 102 6.79 2.03 1.55
N ASN A 103 7.38 2.92 0.77
CA ASN A 103 6.68 3.65 -0.30
C ASN A 103 6.19 2.71 -1.40
N ILE A 104 7.02 1.78 -1.87
CA ILE A 104 6.61 0.79 -2.87
C ILE A 104 5.53 -0.14 -2.32
N THR A 105 5.64 -0.57 -1.06
CA THR A 105 4.59 -1.37 -0.40
C THR A 105 3.26 -0.62 -0.40
N GLY A 106 3.26 0.67 -0.04
CA GLY A 106 2.06 1.50 -0.11
C GLY A 106 1.44 1.54 -1.52
N ASN A 107 2.25 1.59 -2.57
CA ASN A 107 1.76 1.55 -3.96
C ASN A 107 1.20 0.18 -4.36
N VAL A 108 1.76 -0.91 -3.83
CA VAL A 108 1.21 -2.26 -4.02
C VAL A 108 -0.16 -2.36 -3.34
N ILE A 109 -0.27 -1.90 -2.09
CA ILE A 109 -1.53 -1.89 -1.34
C ILE A 109 -2.61 -1.08 -2.07
N THR A 110 -2.29 0.12 -2.57
CA THR A 110 -3.27 0.94 -3.29
C THR A 110 -3.72 0.27 -4.59
N THR A 111 -2.81 -0.42 -5.29
CA THR A 111 -3.14 -1.18 -6.50
C THR A 111 -4.06 -2.36 -6.20
N ILE A 112 -3.80 -3.10 -5.11
CA ILE A 112 -4.69 -4.19 -4.66
C ILE A 112 -6.06 -3.62 -4.27
N PHE A 113 -6.08 -2.55 -3.49
CA PHE A 113 -7.32 -1.92 -3.02
C PHE A 113 -8.17 -1.37 -4.17
N ALA A 114 -7.55 -0.74 -5.17
CA ALA A 114 -8.26 -0.24 -6.34
C ALA A 114 -8.98 -1.34 -7.14
N ALA A 115 -8.48 -2.58 -7.09
CA ALA A 115 -9.06 -3.71 -7.81
C ALA A 115 -10.08 -4.51 -6.97
N LEU A 116 -9.80 -4.73 -5.67
CA LEU A 116 -10.69 -5.49 -4.77
C LEU A 116 -11.80 -4.63 -4.16
N GLY A 117 -11.49 -3.37 -3.87
CA GLY A 117 -12.30 -2.48 -3.05
C GLY A 117 -12.59 -3.04 -1.65
N VAL A 118 -13.48 -2.35 -0.94
CA VAL A 118 -13.91 -2.74 0.42
C VAL A 118 -14.64 -4.07 0.42
N LYS A 119 -15.38 -4.39 -0.66
CA LYS A 119 -16.19 -5.60 -0.75
C LYS A 119 -15.36 -6.88 -0.73
N GLN A 120 -14.24 -6.91 -1.46
CA GLN A 120 -13.40 -8.11 -1.56
C GLN A 120 -12.19 -8.06 -0.62
N TRP A 121 -11.82 -6.88 -0.09
CA TRP A 121 -10.77 -6.75 0.92
C TRP A 121 -11.21 -5.89 2.12
N PRO A 122 -12.19 -6.36 2.92
CA PRO A 122 -12.82 -5.56 3.98
C PRO A 122 -11.85 -5.14 5.09
N ASN A 123 -10.81 -5.94 5.33
CA ASN A 123 -9.84 -5.68 6.40
C ASN A 123 -8.76 -4.65 6.02
N ALA A 124 -8.70 -4.19 4.76
CA ALA A 124 -7.64 -3.30 4.30
C ALA A 124 -7.63 -1.95 5.05
N LEU A 125 -8.77 -1.27 5.09
CA LEU A 125 -8.89 0.04 5.74
C LEU A 125 -8.74 -0.06 7.26
N PRO A 126 -9.40 -1.01 7.97
CA PRO A 126 -9.19 -1.19 9.40
C PRO A 126 -7.72 -1.45 9.77
N GLN A 127 -7.01 -2.32 9.05
CA GLN A 127 -5.60 -2.62 9.35
C GLN A 127 -4.67 -1.43 9.09
N LEU A 128 -4.90 -0.68 8.01
CA LEU A 128 -4.13 0.54 7.74
C LEU A 128 -4.36 1.60 8.82
N LEU A 129 -5.60 1.77 9.27
CA LEU A 129 -5.93 2.72 10.32
C LEU A 129 -5.32 2.32 11.67
N GLU A 130 -5.37 1.03 12.02
CA GLU A 130 -4.72 0.51 13.22
C GLU A 130 -3.21 0.79 13.21
N LEU A 131 -2.52 0.53 12.09
CA LEU A 131 -1.11 0.85 11.93
C LEU A 131 -0.85 2.36 11.98
N ALA A 132 -1.74 3.17 11.41
CA ALA A 132 -1.62 4.63 11.41
C ALA A 132 -1.76 5.24 12.82
N GLN A 133 -2.56 4.64 13.69
CA GLN A 133 -2.81 5.13 15.04
C GLN A 133 -1.84 4.56 16.07
N ASN A 134 -1.56 3.26 16.00
CA ASN A 134 -0.90 2.51 17.08
C ASN A 134 0.50 1.98 16.69
N GLY A 135 0.88 2.09 15.42
CA GLY A 135 2.22 1.70 14.96
C GLY A 135 3.32 2.58 15.53
N ASP A 136 4.57 2.15 15.36
CA ASP A 136 5.72 3.04 15.56
C ASP A 136 5.73 4.16 14.50
N VAL A 137 6.58 5.18 14.68
CA VAL A 137 6.59 6.35 13.77
C VAL A 137 6.75 5.96 12.30
N LEU A 138 7.54 4.93 11.99
CA LEU A 138 7.77 4.49 10.60
C LEU A 138 6.53 3.79 10.02
N ALA A 139 5.90 2.93 10.81
CA ALA A 139 4.65 2.26 10.48
C ALA A 139 3.51 3.26 10.29
N GLN A 140 3.39 4.24 11.19
CA GLN A 140 2.40 5.31 11.08
C GLN A 140 2.60 6.10 9.79
N GLU A 141 3.82 6.49 9.45
CA GLU A 141 4.12 7.18 8.19
C GLU A 141 3.81 6.32 6.96
N GLY A 142 4.14 5.03 7.00
CA GLY A 142 3.87 4.09 5.91
C GLY A 142 2.36 3.92 5.69
N ALA A 143 1.62 3.64 6.75
CA ALA A 143 0.18 3.41 6.71
C ALA A 143 -0.60 4.66 6.31
N THR A 144 -0.29 5.81 6.90
CA THR A 144 -0.91 7.09 6.52
C THR A 144 -0.56 7.48 5.08
N GLY A 145 0.65 7.16 4.61
CA GLY A 145 1.03 7.37 3.21
C GLY A 145 0.31 6.44 2.23
N ALA A 146 -0.09 5.24 2.64
CA ALA A 146 -0.93 4.36 1.83
C ALA A 146 -2.40 4.82 1.83
N LEU A 147 -2.93 5.18 3.01
CA LEU A 147 -4.27 5.75 3.17
C LEU A 147 -4.45 7.03 2.34
N ALA A 148 -3.48 7.93 2.36
CA ALA A 148 -3.50 9.16 1.55
C ALA A 148 -3.70 8.87 0.05
N LYS A 149 -2.96 7.90 -0.49
CA LYS A 149 -3.08 7.48 -1.90
C LYS A 149 -4.43 6.83 -2.18
N ILE A 150 -4.94 5.99 -1.25
CA ILE A 150 -6.28 5.40 -1.39
C ILE A 150 -7.35 6.51 -1.40
N CYS A 151 -7.23 7.52 -0.54
CA CYS A 151 -8.18 8.64 -0.50
C CYS A 151 -8.12 9.46 -1.80
N GLU A 152 -6.95 9.65 -2.40
CA GLU A 152 -6.76 10.34 -3.67
C GLU A 152 -7.35 9.54 -4.84
N ASP A 153 -6.98 8.26 -4.97
CA ASP A 153 -7.33 7.44 -6.13
C ASP A 153 -8.75 6.84 -6.05
N SER A 154 -9.30 6.66 -4.85
CA SER A 154 -10.50 5.86 -4.59
C SER A 154 -11.52 6.53 -3.66
N SER A 155 -11.50 7.86 -3.55
CA SER A 155 -12.43 8.62 -2.69
C SER A 155 -13.92 8.26 -2.88
N HIS A 156 -14.36 8.08 -4.12
CA HIS A 156 -15.74 7.66 -4.45
C HIS A 156 -16.10 6.26 -3.91
N ILE A 157 -15.13 5.34 -3.89
CA ILE A 157 -15.30 4.00 -3.31
C ILE A 157 -15.53 4.12 -1.80
N LEU A 158 -14.84 5.05 -1.14
CA LEU A 158 -14.95 5.27 0.30
C LEU A 158 -16.29 5.88 0.72
N ASP A 159 -16.95 6.64 -0.16
CA ASP A 159 -18.28 7.23 0.08
C ASP A 159 -19.45 6.27 -0.25
N THR A 160 -19.16 5.07 -0.74
CA THR A 160 -20.18 4.08 -1.06
C THR A 160 -20.57 3.28 0.17
N GLU A 161 -21.85 2.91 0.29
CA GLU A 161 -22.32 2.03 1.36
C GLU A 161 -22.02 0.56 1.05
N TYR A 162 -21.42 -0.14 2.01
CA TYR A 162 -21.17 -1.58 1.98
C TYR A 162 -21.77 -2.21 3.24
N ASN A 163 -22.77 -3.08 3.06
CA ASN A 163 -23.45 -3.77 4.16
C ASN A 163 -23.94 -2.81 5.27
N GLY A 164 -24.50 -1.65 4.89
CA GLY A 164 -25.00 -0.64 5.84
C GLY A 164 -23.91 0.23 6.48
N GLN A 165 -22.65 0.13 6.05
CA GLN A 165 -21.55 0.95 6.54
C GLN A 165 -20.87 1.70 5.39
N ARG A 166 -20.59 2.99 5.60
CA ARG A 166 -19.80 3.78 4.67
C ARG A 166 -18.39 3.99 5.25
N PRO A 167 -17.31 3.66 4.51
CA PRO A 167 -15.95 3.83 5.00
C PRO A 167 -15.61 5.22 5.53
N LEU A 168 -16.06 6.27 4.85
CA LEU A 168 -15.82 7.65 5.29
C LEU A 168 -16.29 7.93 6.71
N ASP A 169 -17.42 7.34 7.14
CA ASP A 169 -18.02 7.62 8.44
C ASP A 169 -17.09 7.26 9.61
N PHE A 170 -16.22 6.26 9.43
CA PHE A 170 -15.21 5.93 10.45
C PHE A 170 -13.82 6.46 10.12
N MET A 171 -13.48 6.72 8.86
CA MET A 171 -12.16 7.22 8.45
C MET A 171 -11.95 8.70 8.79
N VAL A 172 -12.95 9.55 8.55
CA VAL A 172 -12.88 11.00 8.78
C VAL A 172 -12.49 11.36 10.22
N PRO A 173 -13.19 10.87 11.27
CA PRO A 173 -12.84 11.19 12.65
C PRO A 173 -11.42 10.72 13.02
N GLN A 174 -10.96 9.59 12.47
CA GLN A 174 -9.61 9.10 12.72
C GLN A 174 -8.54 9.97 12.04
N PHE A 175 -8.76 10.42 10.81
CA PHE A 175 -7.83 11.34 10.16
C PHE A 175 -7.75 12.68 10.91
N ILE A 176 -8.86 13.20 11.41
CA ILE A 176 -8.88 14.40 12.26
C ILE A 176 -8.02 14.20 13.50
N GLN A 177 -8.08 13.03 14.16
CA GLN A 177 -7.19 12.72 15.29
C GLN A 177 -5.72 12.67 14.86
N LEU A 178 -5.41 12.04 13.72
CA LEU A 178 -4.04 11.93 13.19
C LEU A 178 -3.41 13.29 12.83
N THR A 179 -4.20 14.33 12.57
CA THR A 179 -3.68 15.71 12.42
C THR A 179 -2.97 16.25 13.66
N ALA A 180 -3.18 15.64 14.84
CA ALA A 180 -2.48 15.98 16.08
C ALA A 180 -1.26 15.10 16.37
N SER A 181 -0.86 14.21 15.45
CA SER A 181 0.32 13.35 15.61
C SER A 181 1.59 14.16 15.82
N SER A 182 2.53 13.62 16.58
CA SER A 182 3.87 14.21 16.75
C SER A 182 4.68 14.18 15.45
N SER A 183 4.44 13.22 14.56
CA SER A 183 5.11 13.13 13.25
C SER A 183 4.52 14.16 12.26
N PRO A 184 5.34 15.11 11.74
CA PRO A 184 4.88 16.07 10.73
C PRO A 184 4.34 15.41 9.46
N LYS A 185 4.90 14.25 9.09
CA LYS A 185 4.50 13.53 7.89
C LYS A 185 3.17 12.83 8.05
N VAL A 186 2.89 12.27 9.24
CA VAL A 186 1.55 11.75 9.57
C VAL A 186 0.51 12.86 9.50
N ARG A 187 0.79 14.03 10.10
CA ARG A 187 -0.12 15.19 10.02
C ARG A 187 -0.40 15.60 8.58
N ALA A 188 0.65 15.72 7.76
CA ALA A 188 0.52 16.09 6.36
C ALA A 188 -0.33 15.08 5.56
N ASN A 189 -0.09 13.77 5.74
CA ASN A 189 -0.86 12.72 5.07
C ASN A 189 -2.33 12.72 5.52
N ALA A 190 -2.61 12.93 6.81
CA ALA A 190 -3.97 13.00 7.34
C ALA A 190 -4.74 14.20 6.78
N LEU A 191 -4.13 15.39 6.76
CA LEU A 191 -4.71 16.58 6.14
C LEU A 191 -4.94 16.40 4.66
N PHE A 192 -3.97 15.82 3.94
CA PHE A 192 -4.10 15.51 2.52
C PHE A 192 -5.29 14.58 2.26
N SER A 193 -5.47 13.56 3.10
CA SER A 193 -6.59 12.62 3.00
C SER A 193 -7.94 13.31 3.22
N LEU A 194 -8.06 14.14 4.26
CA LEU A 194 -9.27 14.92 4.54
C LEU A 194 -9.62 15.89 3.39
N ASN A 195 -8.61 16.51 2.78
CA ASN A 195 -8.80 17.40 1.64
C ASN A 195 -9.40 16.70 0.41
N GLN A 196 -9.22 15.38 0.26
CA GLN A 196 -9.85 14.63 -0.85
C GLN A 196 -11.37 14.54 -0.70
N PHE A 197 -11.91 14.72 0.51
CA PHE A 197 -13.34 14.60 0.79
C PHE A 197 -14.08 15.93 0.74
N VAL A 198 -13.36 17.06 0.83
CA VAL A 198 -13.95 18.41 0.75
C VAL A 198 -14.77 18.60 -0.54
N PRO A 199 -14.29 18.24 -1.75
CA PRO A 199 -15.05 18.44 -2.97
C PRO A 199 -16.27 17.52 -3.09
N LEU A 200 -16.29 16.40 -2.37
CA LEU A 200 -17.37 15.41 -2.44
C LEU A 200 -18.61 15.83 -1.65
N GLN A 201 -18.44 16.73 -0.67
CA GLN A 201 -19.52 17.24 0.19
C GLN A 201 -20.37 16.11 0.81
N THR A 202 -19.72 15.00 1.19
CA THR A 202 -20.41 13.83 1.73
C THR A 202 -20.90 14.11 3.14
N GLN A 203 -22.03 13.53 3.53
CA GLN A 203 -22.55 13.71 4.87
C GLN A 203 -21.55 13.22 5.94
N GLY A 204 -20.83 12.14 5.67
CA GLY A 204 -19.80 11.60 6.58
C GLY A 204 -18.64 12.58 6.82
N PHE A 205 -18.35 13.48 5.89
CA PHE A 205 -17.38 14.55 6.10
C PHE A 205 -18.02 15.80 6.73
N LEU A 206 -19.19 16.22 6.24
CA LEU A 206 -19.83 17.48 6.65
C LEU A 206 -20.19 17.52 8.14
N VAL A 207 -20.54 16.38 8.76
CA VAL A 207 -20.81 16.30 10.20
C VAL A 207 -19.57 16.58 11.07
N HIS A 208 -18.37 16.49 10.50
CA HIS A 208 -17.09 16.74 11.17
C HIS A 208 -16.39 18.01 10.66
N LEU A 209 -17.10 18.86 9.89
CA LEU A 209 -16.49 20.03 9.27
C LEU A 209 -15.93 21.01 10.32
N ASP A 210 -16.67 21.25 11.41
CA ASP A 210 -16.23 22.15 12.48
C ASP A 210 -14.96 21.63 13.19
N ASP A 211 -14.90 20.32 13.45
CA ASP A 211 -13.71 19.67 14.03
C ASP A 211 -12.50 19.82 13.11
N PHE A 212 -12.70 19.61 11.81
CA PHE A 212 -11.66 19.75 10.80
C PHE A 212 -11.15 21.20 10.70
N LEU A 213 -12.05 22.19 10.64
CA LEU A 213 -11.68 23.61 10.63
C LEU A 213 -10.94 24.01 11.90
N GLY A 214 -11.40 23.53 13.06
CA GLY A 214 -10.72 23.73 14.35
C GLY A 214 -9.28 23.22 14.34
N ARG A 215 -9.04 22.04 13.73
CA ARG A 215 -7.68 21.51 13.55
C ARG A 215 -6.83 22.34 12.59
N LEU A 216 -7.38 22.80 11.48
CA LEU A 216 -6.64 23.65 10.53
C LEU A 216 -6.17 24.94 11.20
N PHE A 217 -7.02 25.60 11.99
CA PHE A 217 -6.64 26.83 12.69
C PHE A 217 -5.61 26.61 13.79
N GLN A 218 -5.53 25.43 14.40
CA GLN A 218 -4.47 25.10 15.36
C GLN A 218 -3.11 24.86 14.69
N LEU A 219 -3.09 24.55 13.40
CA LEU A 219 -1.89 24.22 12.62
C LEU A 219 -1.37 25.39 11.78
N ALA A 220 -2.17 26.44 11.58
CA ALA A 220 -1.83 27.67 10.89
C ALA A 220 -1.10 28.65 11.82
#